data_AF-A0A8T2WPW1-F1
#
_entry.id   AF-A0A8T2WPW1-F1
#
_cell.length_a   1.000
_cell.length_b   1.000
_cell.length_c   1.000
_cell.angle_alpha   90.00
_cell.angle_beta   90.00
_cell.angle_gamma   90.00
#
_symmetry.space_group_name_H-M   'P 1'
#
loop_
_entity.id
_entity.type
_entity.pdbx_description
1 polymer ?
#
loop_
_entity_poly.entity_id
_entity_poly.type
_entity_poly.pdbx_seq_one_letter_code
_entity_poly.pdbx_strand_id
1 'polypeptide(L)'
;AGKIKERVVVAIVRRSIHDTVGQDVMGELTKAMERIGLDMRVSAVANDTIGTLAGGRYHNPDVIAAVILGTGTNAAHVERAQAIPKWHGLLPKSGEM
;
A
#
# COMPACT_ATOMS: atom_id res chain seq x y z
N ALA A 1 -21.43 20.59 14.09
CA ALA A 1 -20.08 20.74 13.50
C ALA A 1 -19.42 19.37 13.46
N GLY A 2 -19.37 18.74 12.28
CA GLY A 2 -18.77 17.41 12.13
C GLY A 2 -17.25 17.50 12.30
N LYS A 3 -16.69 16.76 13.26
CA LYS A 3 -15.24 16.63 13.43
C LYS A 3 -14.64 16.18 12.11
N ILE A 4 -13.67 16.93 11.60
CA ILE A 4 -12.87 16.49 10.45
C ILE A 4 -12.23 15.17 10.87
N LYS A 5 -12.66 14.08 10.22
CA LYS A 5 -12.03 12.77 10.34
C LYS A 5 -10.56 12.94 9.95
N GLU A 6 -9.66 12.38 10.75
CA GLU A 6 -8.21 12.36 10.54
C GLU A 6 -7.88 12.21 9.04
N ARG A 7 -7.09 13.15 8.49
CA ARG A 7 -6.77 13.15 7.05
C ARG A 7 -5.65 12.16 6.81
N VAL A 8 -5.99 11.02 6.22
CA VAL A 8 -5.08 9.89 6.01
C VAL A 8 -4.76 9.73 4.52
N VAL A 9 -3.50 9.39 4.23
CA VAL A 9 -3.05 9.08 2.87
C VAL A 9 -2.31 7.73 2.83
N VAL A 10 -2.48 7.01 1.72
CA VAL A 10 -1.67 5.84 1.37
C VAL A 10 -0.69 6.27 0.29
N ALA A 11 0.60 6.05 0.52
CA ALA A 11 1.65 6.37 -0.45
C ALA A 11 1.83 5.22 -1.45
N ILE A 12 1.77 5.50 -2.74
CA ILE A 12 2.03 4.50 -3.79
C ILE A 12 3.45 4.67 -4.32
N VAL A 13 4.28 3.63 -4.19
CA VAL A 13 5.67 3.64 -4.67
C VAL A 13 5.78 2.87 -5.98
N ARG A 14 6.21 3.58 -7.04
CA ARG A 14 6.36 3.04 -8.39
C ARG A 14 7.82 2.90 -8.85
N ARG A 15 8.76 3.64 -8.25
CA ARG A 15 10.15 3.70 -8.72
C ARG A 15 11.14 3.83 -7.58
N SER A 16 12.26 3.12 -7.70
CA SER A 16 13.44 3.33 -6.88
C SER A 16 14.16 4.60 -7.32
N ILE A 17 14.47 5.48 -6.37
CA ILE A 17 15.38 6.62 -6.55
C ILE A 17 16.67 6.24 -5.81
N HIS A 18 17.84 6.37 -6.45
CA HIS A 18 19.10 5.87 -5.90
C HIS A 18 19.38 6.37 -4.47
N ASP A 19 19.07 7.64 -4.19
CA ASP A 19 19.29 8.27 -2.87
C ASP A 19 18.29 7.83 -1.79
N THR A 20 17.28 7.02 -2.15
CA THR A 20 16.25 6.51 -1.24
C THR A 20 16.44 5.04 -0.88
N VAL A 21 17.44 4.37 -1.46
CA VAL A 21 17.73 2.96 -1.15
C VAL A 21 18.18 2.84 0.29
N GLY A 22 17.47 2.03 1.09
CA GLY A 22 17.74 1.85 2.51
C GLY A 22 17.18 2.94 3.43
N GLN A 23 16.44 3.92 2.89
CA GLN A 23 15.79 4.97 3.68
C GLN A 23 14.33 4.60 4.03
N ASP A 24 13.84 5.12 5.16
CA ASP A 24 12.43 5.07 5.50
C ASP A 24 11.64 6.08 4.66
N VAL A 25 11.07 5.60 3.56
CA VAL A 25 10.29 6.40 2.62
C VAL A 25 9.04 7.01 3.28
N MET A 26 8.45 6.36 4.30
CA MET A 26 7.32 6.93 5.05
C MET A 26 7.75 8.13 5.87
N GLY A 27 8.87 8.00 6.58
CA GLY A 27 9.46 9.08 7.35
C GLY A 27 9.78 10.29 6.49
N GLU A 28 10.40 10.08 5.33
CA GLU A 28 10.74 11.17 4.40
C GLU A 28 9.51 11.86 3.80
N LEU A 29 8.48 11.09 3.44
CA LEU A 29 7.22 11.67 2.97
C LEU A 29 6.53 12.49 4.06
N THR A 30 6.51 11.97 5.30
CA THR A 30 5.92 12.66 6.46
C THR A 30 6.63 14.00 6.71
N LYS A 31 7.97 14.00 6.76
CA LYS A 31 8.77 15.24 6.88
C LYS A 31 8.52 16.21 5.73
N ALA A 32 8.32 15.71 4.50
CA ALA A 32 8.00 16.56 3.36
C ALA A 32 6.62 17.23 3.49
N MET A 33 5.62 16.51 4.00
CA MET A 33 4.28 17.06 4.29
C MET A 33 4.32 18.11 5.39
N GLU A 34 5.07 17.86 6.47
CA GLU A 34 5.26 18.81 7.57
C GLU A 34 5.91 20.12 7.09
N ARG A 35 6.93 20.03 6.24
CA ARG A 35 7.63 21.21 5.68
C ARG A 35 6.71 22.15 4.89
N ILE A 36 5.66 21.61 4.27
CA ILE A 36 4.68 22.40 3.51
C ILE A 36 3.42 22.73 4.32
N GLY A 37 3.38 22.37 5.61
CA GLY A 37 2.24 22.62 6.50
C GLY A 37 1.02 21.76 6.21
N LEU A 38 1.19 20.58 5.61
CA LEU A 38 0.09 19.68 5.29
C LEU A 38 -0.25 18.76 6.48
N ASP A 39 -1.39 19.02 7.11
CA ASP A 39 -1.94 18.18 8.19
C ASP A 39 -2.53 16.88 7.63
N MET A 40 -1.65 15.90 7.40
CA MET A 40 -1.97 14.57 6.90
C MET A 40 -1.10 13.51 7.54
N ARG A 41 -1.67 12.32 7.74
CA ARG A 41 -0.97 11.14 8.25
C ARG A 41 -0.80 10.09 7.17
N VAL A 42 0.43 9.63 6.95
CA VAL A 42 0.71 8.48 6.08
C VAL A 42 0.40 7.19 6.87
N SER A 43 -0.60 6.42 6.44
CA SER A 43 -0.99 5.18 7.14
C SER A 43 -0.36 3.92 6.58
N ALA A 44 0.00 3.94 5.31
CA ALA A 44 0.54 2.79 4.61
C ALA A 44 1.34 3.21 3.37
N VAL A 45 2.27 2.34 2.97
CA VAL A 45 2.88 2.36 1.64
C VAL A 45 2.40 1.12 0.90
N ALA A 46 2.02 1.30 -0.35
CA ALA A 46 1.62 0.21 -1.23
C ALA A 46 2.35 0.29 -2.57
N ASN A 47 2.49 -0.87 -3.22
CA ASN A 47 2.75 -0.91 -4.65
C ASN A 47 1.46 -0.55 -5.43
N ASP A 48 1.61 -0.01 -6.63
CA ASP A 48 0.48 0.36 -7.51
C ASP A 48 -0.47 -0.81 -7.79
N THR A 49 0.05 -2.01 -8.02
CA THR A 49 -0.77 -3.21 -8.31
C THR A 49 -1.54 -3.68 -7.07
N ILE A 50 -0.98 -3.50 -5.87
CA ILE A 50 -1.69 -3.71 -4.60
C ILE A 50 -2.80 -2.68 -4.43
N GLY A 51 -2.55 -1.42 -4.80
CA GLY A 51 -3.58 -0.37 -4.82
C GLY A 51 -4.75 -0.72 -5.75
N THR A 52 -4.45 -1.22 -6.95
CA THR A 52 -5.46 -1.72 -7.90
C THR A 52 -6.27 -2.87 -7.32
N LEU A 53 -5.60 -3.85 -6.69
CA LEU A 53 -6.26 -4.98 -6.03
C LEU A 53 -7.19 -4.52 -4.89
N ALA A 54 -6.68 -3.67 -4.00
CA ALA A 54 -7.44 -3.16 -2.85
C ALA A 54 -8.66 -2.35 -3.29
N GLY A 55 -8.50 -1.46 -4.28
CA GLY A 55 -9.60 -0.69 -4.86
C GLY A 55 -10.65 -1.59 -5.53
N GLY A 56 -10.22 -2.58 -6.31
CA GLY A 56 -11.11 -3.56 -6.91
C GLY A 56 -11.90 -4.34 -5.86
N ARG A 57 -11.21 -4.85 -4.83
CA ARG A 57 -11.80 -5.64 -3.75
C ARG A 57 -12.77 -4.85 -2.86
N TYR A 58 -12.51 -3.56 -2.69
CA TYR A 58 -13.40 -2.65 -1.97
C TYR A 58 -14.77 -2.53 -2.65
N HIS A 59 -14.82 -2.54 -3.99
CA HIS A 59 -16.06 -2.46 -4.75
C HIS A 59 -16.72 -3.82 -5.03
N ASN A 60 -15.91 -4.86 -5.21
CA ASN A 60 -16.38 -6.22 -5.48
C ASN A 60 -15.59 -7.23 -4.63
N PRO A 61 -16.25 -7.94 -3.69
CA PRO A 61 -15.58 -8.92 -2.86
C PRO A 61 -15.12 -10.19 -3.61
N ASP A 62 -15.36 -10.35 -4.91
CA ASP A 62 -14.87 -11.52 -5.64
C ASP A 62 -13.53 -11.28 -6.35
N VAL A 63 -12.98 -10.06 -6.25
CA VAL A 63 -11.69 -9.72 -6.86
C VAL A 63 -10.54 -10.37 -6.08
N ILE A 64 -9.88 -11.36 -6.67
CA ILE A 64 -8.73 -12.05 -6.05
C ILE A 64 -7.39 -11.67 -6.65
N ALA A 65 -7.37 -10.98 -7.80
CA ALA A 65 -6.15 -10.61 -8.49
C ALA A 65 -6.30 -9.28 -9.24
N ALA A 66 -5.19 -8.58 -9.39
CA ALA A 66 -5.04 -7.38 -10.20
C ALA A 66 -3.81 -7.51 -11.09
N VAL A 67 -3.92 -7.01 -12.31
CA VAL A 67 -2.82 -6.99 -13.29
C VAL A 67 -2.72 -5.59 -13.86
N ILE A 68 -1.51 -5.06 -13.90
CA ILE A 68 -1.20 -3.83 -14.63
C ILE A 68 -0.55 -4.24 -15.96
N LEU A 69 -1.11 -3.76 -17.06
CA LEU A 69 -0.58 -3.90 -18.41
C LEU A 69 -0.32 -2.49 -18.96
N GLY A 70 0.93 -2.02 -18.87
CA GLY A 70 1.28 -0.66 -19.27
C GLY A 70 2.77 -0.51 -19.56
N THR A 71 3.38 0.59 -19.10
CA THR A 71 4.84 0.82 -19.24
C THR A 71 5.69 -0.34 -18.67
N GLY A 72 5.15 -1.03 -17.68
CA GLY A 72 5.62 -2.32 -17.21
C GLY A 72 4.43 -3.23 -16.92
N THR A 73 4.73 -4.50 -16.67
CA THR A 73 3.72 -5.51 -16.32
C THR A 73 3.96 -5.98 -14.89
N ASN A 74 2.90 -5.98 -14.08
CA ASN A 74 2.93 -6.52 -12.72
C ASN A 74 1.59 -7.15 -12.38
N ALA A 75 1.57 -8.07 -11.42
CA ALA A 75 0.37 -8.72 -10.92
C ALA A 75 0.44 -8.87 -9.39
N ALA A 76 -0.70 -8.70 -8.74
CA ALA A 76 -0.89 -8.98 -7.32
C ALA A 76 -2.15 -9.84 -7.15
N HIS A 77 -2.14 -10.75 -6.19
CA HIS A 77 -3.30 -11.59 -5.87
C HIS A 77 -3.40 -11.82 -4.37
N VAL A 78 -4.59 -12.15 -3.91
CA VAL A 78 -4.87 -12.60 -2.55
C VAL A 78 -4.50 -14.07 -2.43
N GLU A 79 -3.70 -14.42 -1.45
CA GLU A 79 -3.27 -15.79 -1.16
C GLU A 79 -3.51 -16.13 0.31
N ARG A 80 -3.71 -17.41 0.60
CA ARG A 80 -3.76 -17.89 1.98
C ARG A 80 -2.38 -17.74 2.59
N ALA A 81 -2.29 -17.08 3.75
CA ALA A 81 -1.03 -16.86 4.44
C ALA A 81 -0.26 -18.17 4.71
N GLN A 82 -0.98 -19.27 4.96
CA GLN A 82 -0.43 -20.60 5.19
C GLN A 82 0.19 -21.23 3.92
N ALA A 83 -0.21 -20.79 2.73
CA ALA A 83 0.30 -21.26 1.46
C ALA A 83 1.62 -20.57 1.05
N ILE A 84 2.17 -19.70 1.90
CA ILE A 84 3.43 -18.98 1.66
C ILE A 84 4.51 -19.55 2.61
N PRO A 85 5.29 -20.58 2.22
CA PRO A 85 6.22 -21.26 3.13
C PRO A 85 7.34 -20.35 3.68
N LYS A 86 7.67 -19.28 2.95
CA LYS A 86 8.66 -18.29 3.38
C LYS A 86 8.15 -17.32 4.44
N TRP A 87 6.83 -17.29 4.69
CA TRP A 87 6.23 -16.38 5.66
C TRP A 87 6.31 -16.98 7.07
N HIS A 88 7.08 -16.31 7.94
CA HIS A 88 7.24 -16.69 9.34
C HIS A 88 6.66 -15.63 10.30
N GLY A 89 5.94 -14.65 9.76
CA GLY A 89 5.32 -13.56 10.52
C GLY A 89 3.98 -13.95 11.14
N LEU A 90 3.36 -13.01 11.86
CA LEU A 90 2.01 -13.18 12.37
C LEU A 90 1.03 -13.41 11.22
N LEU A 91 0.14 -14.39 11.38
CA LEU A 91 -0.92 -14.64 10.41
C LEU A 91 -2.01 -13.56 10.54
N PRO A 92 -2.54 -13.05 9.41
CA PRO A 92 -3.67 -12.13 9.45
C PRO A 92 -4.92 -12.84 9.98
N LYS A 93 -5.80 -12.09 10.65
CA LYS A 93 -7.06 -12.64 11.20
C LYS A 93 -7.98 -13.22 10.11
N SER A 94 -7.90 -12.70 8.89
CA SER A 94 -8.61 -13.22 7.71
C SER A 94 -8.08 -14.58 7.26
N GLY A 95 -6.83 -14.93 7.59
CA GLY A 95 -6.11 -16.05 6.99
C GLY A 95 -5.60 -15.76 5.56
N GLU A 96 -5.95 -14.60 5.00
CA GLU A 96 -5.63 -14.15 3.65
C GLU A 96 -4.64 -12.98 3.69
N MET A 97 -3.68 -12.98 2.76
CA MET A 97 -2.66 -11.95 2.52
C MET A 97 -2.77 -11.39 1.12
#